data_AF-A0A543Q5H7-F1
#
_entry.id   AF-A0A543Q5H7-F1
#
_cell.length_a   1.000
_cell.length_b   1.000
_cell.length_c   1.000
_cell.angle_alpha   90.00
_cell.angle_beta   90.00
_cell.angle_gamma   90.00
#
_symmetry.space_group_name_H-M   'P 1'
#
loop_
_entity.id
_entity.type
_entity.pdbx_description
1 polymer ?
#
loop_
_entity_poly.entity_id
_entity_poly.type
_entity_poly.pdbx_seq_one_letter_code
_entity_poly.pdbx_strand_id
1 'polypeptide(L)' 'MRSTQQMSITLPLEMVRFIKDKVASGEYASESEVIRDGLRTLQTRDRIIEEWLRSQIHVASKR' A
#
# COMPACT_ATOMS: atom_id res chain seq x y z
N MET A 1 18.08 16.37 -2.05
CA MET A 1 17.01 15.97 -2.99
C MET A 1 15.75 15.68 -2.16
N ARG A 2 14.56 16.12 -2.57
CA ARG A 2 13.32 15.81 -1.83
C ARG A 2 12.88 14.38 -2.17
N SER A 3 12.74 13.52 -1.16
CA SER A 3 12.31 12.12 -1.32
C SER A 3 10.82 11.91 -1.02
N THR A 4 10.09 12.98 -0.67
CA THR A 4 8.65 12.94 -0.38
C THR A 4 7.95 14.15 -1.00
N GLN A 5 6.70 13.92 -1.43
CA GLN A 5 5.79 14.94 -1.93
C GLN A 5 4.50 14.92 -1.09
N GLN A 6 4.00 16.08 -0.69
CA GLN A 6 2.70 16.19 -0.04
C GLN A 6 1.57 16.05 -1.07
N MET A 7 0.51 15.35 -0.67
CA MET A 7 -0.67 15.11 -1.49
C MET A 7 -1.91 15.25 -0.61
N SER A 8 -2.97 15.85 -1.15
CA SER A 8 -4.29 15.87 -0.51
C SER A 8 -5.17 14.80 -1.16
N ILE A 9 -5.82 13.98 -0.34
CA ILE A 9 -6.72 12.92 -0.80
C ILE A 9 -8.00 12.97 0.03
N THR A 10 -9.12 12.63 -0.62
CA THR A 10 -10.41 12.46 0.07
C THR A 10 -10.58 10.98 0.36
N LEU A 11 -10.84 10.65 1.63
CA LEU A 11 -11.11 9.29 2.10
C LEU A 11 -12.49 9.22 2.74
N PRO A 12 -13.17 8.07 2.66
CA PRO A 12 -14.36 7.81 3.47
C PRO A 12 -14.09 8.01 4.96
N LEU A 13 -15.12 8.48 5.70
CA LEU A 13 -14.98 8.86 7.11
C LEU A 13 -14.51 7.69 7.98
N GLU A 14 -14.96 6.48 7.68
CA GLU A 14 -14.56 5.26 8.38
C GLU A 14 -13.07 4.97 8.23
N MET A 15 -12.49 5.24 7.05
CA MET A 15 -11.05 5.07 6.82
C MET A 15 -10.24 6.15 7.55
N VAL A 16 -10.75 7.39 7.55
CA VAL A 16 -10.12 8.49 8.33
C VAL A 16 -10.11 8.13 9.81
N ARG A 17 -11.21 7.61 10.35
CA ARG A 17 -11.29 7.17 11.75
C ARG A 17 -10.29 6.06 12.03
N PHE A 18 -10.24 5.03 11.18
CA PHE A 18 -9.27 3.94 11.32
C PHE A 18 -7.82 4.45 11.39
N ILE A 19 -7.44 5.37 10.50
CA ILE A 19 -6.09 5.95 10.49
C ILE A 19 -5.82 6.72 11.79
N LYS A 20 -6.78 7.53 12.25
CA LYS A 20 -6.64 8.29 13.50
C LYS A 20 -6.52 7.37 14.71
N ASP A 21 -7.29 6.28 14.78
CA ASP A 21 -7.23 5.32 15.87
C ASP A 21 -5.86 4.64 15.95
N LYS A 22 -5.26 4.32 14.79
CA LYS A 22 -3.90 3.76 14.67
C LYS A 22 -2.79 4.70 15.14
N VAL A 23 -2.96 6.01 14.94
CA VAL A 23 -2.02 7.00 15.47
C VAL A 23 -2.25 7.23 16.96
N ALA A 24 -3.52 7.32 17.38
CA ALA A 24 -3.89 7.52 18.78
C ALA A 24 -3.47 6.35 19.69
N SER A 25 -3.43 5.12 19.16
CA SER A 25 -2.92 3.94 19.88
C SER A 25 -1.40 3.96 20.06
N GLY A 26 -0.67 4.83 19.34
CA GLY A 26 0.79 4.87 19.32
C GLY A 26 1.43 3.81 18.42
N GLU A 27 0.64 3.06 17.63
CA GLU A 27 1.18 2.08 16.66
C GLU A 27 1.93 2.78 15.52
N TYR A 28 1.53 4.01 15.19
CA TYR A 28 2.17 4.85 14.17
C TYR A 28 2.39 6.27 14.69
N ALA A 29 3.46 6.92 14.25
CA ALA A 29 3.79 8.28 14.64
C ALA A 29 3.01 9.35 13.86
N SER A 30 2.40 9.02 12.72
CA SER A 30 1.62 9.95 11.91
C SER A 30 0.65 9.25 10.95
N GLU A 31 -0.37 9.96 10.49
CA GLU A 31 -1.31 9.46 9.48
C GLU A 31 -0.59 9.12 8.16
N SER A 32 0.42 9.94 7.80
CA SER A 32 1.24 9.69 6.62
C SER A 32 2.04 8.38 6.71
N GLU A 33 2.37 7.93 7.92
CA GLU A 33 3.06 6.67 8.13
C GLU A 33 2.13 5.48 7.93
N VAL A 34 0.91 5.54 8.50
CA VAL A 34 -0.14 4.53 8.29
C VAL A 34 -0.40 4.34 6.80
N ILE A 35 -0.56 5.44 6.05
CA ILE A 35 -0.81 5.39 4.61
C ILE A 35 0.38 4.79 3.86
N ARG A 36 1.62 5.21 4.16
CA ARG A 36 2.81 4.64 3.50
C ARG A 36 2.92 3.14 3.74
N ASP A 37 2.63 2.66 4.95
CA ASP A 37 2.70 1.24 5.25
C ASP A 37 1.63 0.42 4.52
N GLY A 38 0.40 0.95 4.48
CA GLY A 38 -0.68 0.38 3.66
C GLY A 38 -0.30 0.29 2.17
N LEU A 39 0.33 1.34 1.62
CA LEU A 39 0.80 1.36 0.23
C LEU A 39 1.92 0.36 -0.04
N ARG A 40 2.86 0.15 0.89
CA ARG A 40 3.91 -0.88 0.74
C ARG A 40 3.32 -2.29 0.71
N THR A 41 2.32 -2.53 1.55
CA THR A 41 1.60 -3.81 1.59
C THR A 41 0.89 -4.07 0.26
N LEU A 42 0.23 -3.05 -0.29
CA LEU A 42 -0.41 -3.13 -1.61
C LEU A 42 0.61 -3.44 -2.72
N GLN A 43 1.71 -2.69 -2.80
CA GLN A 43 2.77 -2.93 -3.79
C GLN A 43 3.36 -4.34 -3.72
N THR A 44 3.55 -4.85 -2.50
CA THR A 44 4.07 -6.20 -2.29
C THR A 44 3.10 -7.25 -2.86
N ARG A 45 1.80 -7.08 -2.61
CA ARG A 45 0.76 -7.96 -3.14
C ARG A 45 0.70 -7.91 -4.67
N ASP A 46 0.73 -6.72 -5.25
CA ASP A 46 0.70 -6.53 -6.70
C ASP A 46 1.88 -7.22 -7.37
N ARG A 47 3.09 -7.07 -6.81
CA ARG A 47 4.29 -7.75 -7.31
C ARG A 47 4.16 -9.28 -7.28
N ILE A 48 3.64 -9.85 -6.20
CA ILE A 48 3.45 -11.31 -6.09
C ILE A 48 2.49 -11.80 -7.17
N ILE A 49 1.39 -11.07 -7.39
CA ILE A 49 0.40 -11.40 -8.42
C ILE A 49 1.04 -11.32 -9.81
N GLU A 50 1.78 -10.26 -10.10
CA GLU A 50 2.48 -10.10 -11.37
C GLU A 50 3.51 -11.21 -11.63
N GLU A 51 4.31 -11.57 -10.62
CA GLU A 51 5.30 -12.66 -10.72
C GLU A 51 4.61 -14.01 -11.00
N TRP A 52 3.49 -14.29 -10.31
CA TRP A 52 2.69 -15.48 -10.57
C TRP A 52 2.12 -15.51 -11.99
N LEU A 53 1.55 -14.40 -12.46
CA LEU A 53 1.01 -14.28 -13.83
C LEU A 53 2.09 -14.53 -14.88
N ARG A 54 3.28 -13.92 -14.71
CA ARG A 54 4.40 -14.10 -15.64
C ARG A 54 4.87 -15.55 -15.70
N SER A 55 4.89 -16.24 -14.56
CA SER A 55 5.26 -17.66 -14.49
C SER A 55 4.30 -18.54 -15.28
N GLN A 56 2.98 -18.33 -15.15
CA GLN A 56 1.96 -19.10 -15.87
C GLN A 56 2.05 -18.93 -17.40
N ILE A 57 2.27 -17.70 -17.86
CA ILE A 57 2.40 -17.40 -19.30
C ILE A 57 3.65 -18.06 -19.90
N HIS A 58 4.77 -18.11 -19.15
CA HIS A 58 6.00 -18.76 -19.60
C HIS A 58 5.85 -20.28 -19.76
N VAL A 59 5.01 -20.92 -18.95
CA VAL A 59 4.71 -22.35 -19.05
C VAL A 59 3.79 -22.63 -20.26
N ALA A 60 2.83 -21.77 -20.53
CA ALA A 60 1.91 -21.91 -21.66
C ALA A 60 2.59 -21.65 -23.02
N SER A 61 3.52 -20.69 -23.09
CA SER A 61 4.25 -20.35 -24.33
C SER A 61 5.32 -21.38 -24.73
N LYS A 62 5.60 -22.37 -23.88
CA LYS A 62 6.60 -23.43 -24.14
C LYS A 62 5.98 -24.75 -24.63
N ARG A 63 4.69 -24.77 -24.96
CA ARG A 63 4.00 -25.89 -25.61
C ARG A 63 3.75 -25.62 -27.08
#